data_AF-A0A369VTQ6-F1
#
_entry.id   AF-A0A369VTQ6-F1
#
_cell.length_a   1.000
_cell.length_b   1.000
_cell.length_c   1.000
_cell.angle_alpha   90.00
_cell.angle_beta   90.00
_cell.angle_gamma   90.00
#
_symmetry.space_group_name_H-M   'P 1'
#
loop_
_entity.id
_entity.type
_entity.pdbx_description
1 polymer ?
#
loop_
_entity_poly.entity_id
_entity_poly.type
_entity_poly.pdbx_seq_one_letter_code
_entity_poly.pdbx_strand_id
1 'polypeptide(L)'
;MTPPPRARLVITADMARANLGAIAAERGETLAGLSALLGKNAAYMQQFVHRGTPKWLDPDDRLALAKHLQVDERLLGARDPWTPGEG
;
A
#
# COMPACT_ATOMS: atom_id res chain seq x y z
N MET A 1 28.37 7.76 16.80
CA MET A 1 26.92 7.94 17.00
C MET A 1 26.21 7.01 16.03
N THR A 2 25.91 5.79 16.46
CA THR A 2 25.14 4.83 15.65
C THR A 2 23.77 5.46 15.42
N PRO A 3 23.30 5.65 14.17
CA PRO A 3 21.90 6.05 13.97
C PRO A 3 21.04 4.99 14.68
N PRO A 4 19.99 5.38 15.42
CA PRO A 4 19.09 4.41 16.03
C PRO A 4 18.60 3.48 14.91
N PRO A 5 18.42 2.17 15.18
CA PRO A 5 17.81 1.29 14.20
C PRO A 5 16.50 1.95 13.79
N ARG A 6 16.41 2.44 12.54
CA ARG A 6 15.15 2.87 11.96
C ARG A 6 14.26 1.66 12.12
N ALA A 7 13.29 1.73 13.02
CA ALA A 7 12.41 0.61 13.33
C ALA A 7 11.97 0.02 12.00
N ARG A 8 12.41 -1.21 11.70
CA ARG A 8 12.09 -1.85 10.43
C ARG A 8 10.58 -2.00 10.45
N LEU A 9 9.88 -1.16 9.68
CA LEU A 9 8.43 -1.16 9.66
C LEU A 9 8.02 -2.48 8.98
N VAL A 10 7.73 -3.49 9.79
CA VAL A 10 7.20 -4.76 9.29
C VAL A 10 5.70 -4.53 9.07
N ILE A 11 5.35 -4.04 7.89
CA ILE A 11 3.94 -3.92 7.48
C ILE A 11 3.47 -5.27 6.96
N THR A 12 2.40 -5.78 7.56
CA THR A 12 1.71 -7.00 7.11
C THR A 12 0.67 -6.66 6.04
N ALA A 13 0.19 -7.65 5.30
CA ALA A 13 -0.83 -7.45 4.27
C ALA A 13 -2.14 -6.90 4.85
N ASP A 14 -2.49 -7.30 6.08
CA ASP A 14 -3.67 -6.80 6.79
C ASP A 14 -3.51 -5.32 7.17
N MET A 15 -2.35 -4.96 7.73
CA MET A 15 -2.03 -3.56 8.04
C MET A 15 -2.04 -2.68 6.80
N ALA A 16 -1.52 -3.16 5.67
CA ALA A 16 -1.55 -2.42 4.41
C ALA A 16 -2.99 -2.13 3.95
N ARG A 17 -3.92 -3.07 4.13
CA ARG A 17 -5.35 -2.89 3.78
C ARG A 17 -6.02 -1.92 4.73
N ALA A 18 -5.79 -2.07 6.03
CA ALA A 18 -6.32 -1.17 7.05
C ALA A 18 -5.84 0.27 6.82
N ASN A 19 -4.54 0.44 6.55
CA ASN A 19 -3.95 1.74 6.21
C ASN A 19 -4.58 2.33 4.96
N LEU A 20 -4.71 1.55 3.88
CA LEU A 20 -5.30 2.04 2.64
C LEU A 20 -6.74 2.48 2.85
N GLY A 21 -7.54 1.71 3.60
CA GLY A 21 -8.92 2.09 3.94
C GLY A 21 -8.99 3.36 4.78
N ALA A 22 -8.14 3.49 5.80
CA ALA A 22 -8.08 4.67 6.67
C ALA A 22 -7.66 5.92 5.88
N ILE A 23 -6.57 5.84 5.12
CA ILE A 23 -6.05 6.94 4.32
C ILE A 23 -7.07 7.37 3.26
N ALA A 24 -7.74 6.42 2.59
CA ALA A 24 -8.80 6.74 1.64
C ALA A 24 -9.94 7.51 2.31
N ALA A 25 -10.41 7.06 3.47
CA ALA A 25 -11.47 7.74 4.22
C ALA A 25 -11.05 9.13 4.69
N GLU A 26 -9.83 9.30 5.21
CA GLU A 26 -9.30 10.60 5.64
C GLU A 26 -9.18 11.60 4.47
N ARG A 27 -8.91 11.11 3.26
CA ARG A 27 -8.80 11.93 2.05
C ARG A 27 -10.15 12.16 1.35
N GLY A 28 -11.22 11.50 1.78
CA GLY A 28 -12.52 11.53 1.09
C GLY A 28 -12.53 10.73 -0.23
N GLU A 29 -11.54 9.85 -0.42
CA GLU A 29 -11.42 8.99 -1.59
C GLU A 29 -12.27 7.73 -1.45
N THR A 30 -12.87 7.29 -2.55
CA THR A 30 -13.62 6.03 -2.57
C THR A 30 -12.76 4.91 -3.11
N LEU A 31 -12.92 3.69 -2.59
CA LEU A 31 -12.20 2.52 -3.12
C LEU A 31 -12.47 2.30 -4.61
N ALA A 32 -13.68 2.62 -5.09
CA ALA A 32 -13.99 2.57 -6.51
C ALA A 32 -13.20 3.60 -7.33
N GLY A 33 -13.06 4.83 -6.81
CA GLY A 33 -12.24 5.89 -7.43
C GLY A 33 -10.75 5.53 -7.48
N LEU A 34 -10.21 5.01 -6.38
CA LEU A 34 -8.85 4.48 -6.34
C LEU A 34 -8.65 3.33 -7.32
N SER A 35 -9.66 2.49 -7.53
CA SER A 35 -9.61 1.42 -8.52
C SER A 35 -9.60 1.96 -9.95
N ALA A 36 -10.41 2.98 -10.22
CA ALA A 36 -10.49 3.64 -11.52
C ALA A 36 -9.19 4.39 -11.87
N LEU A 37 -8.53 5.01 -10.88
CA LEU A 37 -7.20 5.60 -11.03
C LEU A 37 -6.17 4.61 -11.57
N LEU A 38 -6.26 3.34 -11.17
CA LEU A 38 -5.39 2.26 -11.62
C LEU A 38 -5.82 1.64 -12.96
N GLY A 39 -6.88 2.17 -13.60
CA GLY A 39 -7.47 1.57 -14.79
C GLY A 39 -8.05 0.18 -14.55
N LYS A 40 -8.35 -0.18 -13.29
CA LYS A 40 -8.95 -1.47 -12.91
C LYS A 40 -10.46 -1.35 -12.75
N ASN A 41 -11.15 -2.49 -12.72
CA ASN A 41 -12.57 -2.53 -12.40
C ASN A 41 -12.83 -1.98 -10.98
N ALA A 42 -13.95 -1.28 -10.76
CA ALA A 42 -14.31 -0.63 -9.49
C ALA A 42 -14.25 -1.56 -8.25
N ALA A 43 -14.46 -2.86 -8.46
CA ALA A 43 -14.41 -3.85 -7.39
C ALA A 43 -12.99 -4.24 -6.94
N TYR A 44 -11.93 -3.94 -7.70
CA TYR A 44 -10.57 -4.42 -7.40
C TYR A 44 -10.08 -3.92 -6.04
N MET A 45 -10.19 -2.62 -5.76
CA MET A 45 -9.76 -2.10 -4.45
C MET A 45 -10.70 -2.51 -3.30
N GLN A 46 -12.00 -2.66 -3.59
CA GLN A 46 -12.95 -3.21 -2.61
C GLN A 46 -12.60 -4.65 -2.23
N GLN A 47 -12.22 -5.48 -3.20
CA GLN A 47 -11.77 -6.85 -2.97
C GLN A 47 -10.45 -6.87 -2.17
N PHE A 48 -9.50 -6.01 -2.50
CA PHE A 48 -8.25 -5.93 -1.75
C PHE A 48 -8.50 -5.61 -0.27
N VAL A 49 -9.31 -4.60 0.03
CA VAL A 49 -9.58 -4.16 1.41
C VAL A 49 -10.50 -5.12 2.16
N HIS A 50 -11.60 -5.56 1.56
CA HIS A 50 -12.64 -6.33 2.26
C HIS A 50 -12.50 -7.85 2.11
N ARG A 51 -12.14 -8.33 0.90
CA ARG A 51 -11.97 -9.76 0.62
C ARG A 51 -10.54 -10.22 0.90
N GLY A 52 -9.59 -9.30 1.03
CA GLY A 52 -8.18 -9.62 1.23
C GLY A 52 -7.52 -10.27 0.00
N THR A 53 -8.12 -10.10 -1.18
CA THR A 53 -7.65 -10.68 -2.44
C THR A 53 -7.50 -9.56 -3.48
N PRO A 54 -6.34 -9.40 -4.12
CA PRO A 54 -5.10 -10.17 -3.94
C PRO A 54 -4.45 -9.97 -2.55
N LYS A 55 -3.48 -10.83 -2.19
CA LYS A 55 -2.81 -10.73 -0.88
C LYS A 55 -2.07 -9.39 -0.73
N TRP A 56 -1.38 -8.96 -1.79
CA TRP A 56 -0.66 -7.70 -1.90
C TRP A 56 -1.05 -7.00 -3.21
N LEU A 57 -0.96 -5.67 -3.21
CA LEU A 57 -1.07 -4.88 -4.44
C LEU A 57 0.15 -5.10 -5.32
N ASP A 58 -0.06 -5.03 -6.63
CA ASP A 58 1.03 -5.03 -7.61
C ASP A 58 1.98 -3.84 -7.34
N PRO A 59 3.29 -3.96 -7.60
CA PRO A 59 4.23 -2.86 -7.37
C PRO A 59 3.85 -1.56 -8.08
N ASP A 60 3.38 -1.63 -9.31
CA ASP A 60 3.00 -0.44 -10.08
C ASP A 60 1.72 0.21 -9.51
N ASP A 61 0.71 -0.61 -9.23
CA ASP A 61 -0.55 -0.18 -8.61
C ASP A 61 -0.30 0.49 -7.25
N ARG A 62 0.56 -0.13 -6.42
CA ARG A 62 0.92 0.39 -5.10
C ARG A 62 1.67 1.71 -5.20
N LEU A 63 2.61 1.84 -6.14
CA LEU A 63 3.36 3.07 -6.36
C LEU A 63 2.45 4.21 -6.84
N ALA A 64 1.51 3.92 -7.74
CA ALA A 64 0.51 4.88 -8.21
C ALA A 64 -0.38 5.38 -7.07
N LEU A 65 -0.84 4.47 -6.20
CA LEU A 65 -1.61 4.82 -5.01
C LEU A 65 -0.80 5.64 -4.01
N ALA A 66 0.44 5.27 -3.73
CA ALA A 66 1.32 6.00 -2.82
C ALA A 66 1.53 7.45 -3.30
N LYS A 67 1.77 7.62 -4.61
CA LYS A 67 1.87 8.94 -5.26
C LYS A 67 0.57 9.71 -5.19
N HIS A 68 -0.57 9.10 -5.48
CA HIS A 68 -1.85 9.79 -5.47
C HIS A 68 -2.28 10.21 -4.06
N LEU A 69 -2.14 9.32 -3.09
CA LEU A 69 -2.50 9.56 -1.69
C LEU A 69 -1.44 10.39 -0.93
N GLN A 70 -0.29 10.67 -1.56
CA GLN A 70 0.85 11.39 -1.00
C GLN A 70 1.34 10.73 0.31
N VAL A 71 1.49 9.41 0.29
CA VAL A 71 1.94 8.61 1.43
C VAL A 71 3.16 7.76 1.08
N ASP A 72 3.88 7.31 2.10
CA ASP A 72 4.99 6.39 1.93
C ASP A 72 4.50 5.01 1.44
N GLU A 73 5.10 4.48 0.37
CA GLU A 73 4.71 3.20 -0.24
C GLU A 73 4.78 2.03 0.75
N ARG A 74 5.63 2.13 1.78
CA ARG A 74 5.76 1.12 2.85
C ARG A 74 4.47 0.97 3.65
N LEU A 75 3.68 2.04 3.81
CA LEU A 75 2.38 2.00 4.48
C LEU A 75 1.37 1.13 3.72
N LEU A 76 1.54 1.01 2.40
CA LEU A 76 0.72 0.19 1.51
C LEU A 76 1.32 -1.21 1.27
N GLY A 77 2.35 -1.58 2.03
CA GLY A 77 2.95 -2.92 1.96
C GLY A 77 4.17 -3.06 1.08
N ALA A 78 4.79 -1.96 0.63
CA ALA A 78 6.12 -2.04 0.04
C ALA A 78 7.09 -2.61 1.07
N ARG A 79 7.79 -3.67 0.70
CA ARG A 79 8.92 -4.13 1.51
C ARG A 79 10.04 -3.11 1.32
N ASP A 80 10.61 -2.64 2.43
CA ASP A 80 11.93 -1.99 2.45
C ASP A 80 12.86 -2.80 1.52
N PRO A 81 13.56 -2.15 0.56
CA PRO A 81 13.97 -2.80 -0.67
C PRO A 81 14.66 -4.13 -0.41
N TRP A 82 14.36 -5.10 -1.27
CA TRP A 82 15.24 -6.25 -1.44
C TRP A 82 16.64 -5.69 -1.70
N THR A 83 17.51 -5.81 -0.69
CA THR A 83 18.95 -5.66 -0.87
C THR A 83 19.36 -6.96 -1.56
N PRO A 84 19.79 -6.95 -2.84
CA PRO A 84 20.59 -8.06 -3.31
C PRO A 84 21.67 -8.29 -2.26
N GLY A 85 21.84 -9.53 -1.78
CA GLY A 85 22.86 -9.82 -0.79
C GLY A 85 24.20 -9.25 -1.25
N GLU A 86 24.71 -8.26 -0.52
CA GLU A 86 26.13 -7.93 -0.55
C GLU A 86 26.81 -9.09 0.19
N GLY A 87 27.38 -10.03 -0.57
CA GLY A 87 28.07 -11.22 -0.06
C GLY A 87 28.07 -12.37 -1.06
#